data_AF-A0ABD0RBA9-F1
#
_entry.id   AF-A0ABD0RBA9-F1
#
_cell.length_a   1.000
_cell.length_b   1.000
_cell.length_c   1.000
_cell.angle_alpha   90.00
_cell.angle_beta   90.00
_cell.angle_gamma   90.00
#
_symmetry.space_group_name_H-M   'P 1'
#
loop_
_entity.id
_entity.type
_entity.pdbx_description
1 polymer ?
#
loop_
_entity_poly.entity_id
_entity_poly.type
_entity_poly.pdbx_seq_one_letter_code
_entity_poly.pdbx_strand_id
1 'polypeptide(L)'
;LALGNVISALGDRSKRSTHVPYRDSKLTRLLQDSLGGNSQTVMIACISPSDRDFMETLNTLKYANRARNIKNKVMVNQDRASQQISALRTEIARLQMELMEYKT
;
A
#
# COMPACT_ATOMS: atom_id res chain seq x y z
N LEU A 1 14.34 16.83 -3.43
CA LEU A 1 12.97 16.52 -2.96
C LEU A 1 12.39 15.29 -3.70
N ALA A 2 12.97 14.09 -3.52
CA ALA A 2 12.51 12.90 -4.27
C ALA A 2 11.11 12.42 -3.87
N LEU A 3 10.83 12.38 -2.56
CA LEU A 3 9.54 11.91 -2.04
C LEU A 3 8.36 12.81 -2.48
N GLY A 4 8.56 14.13 -2.48
CA GLY A 4 7.53 15.06 -2.94
C GLY A 4 7.21 14.96 -4.43
N ASN A 5 8.20 14.59 -5.26
CA ASN A 5 7.98 14.33 -6.68
C ASN A 5 7.13 13.08 -6.88
N VAL A 6 7.44 12.00 -6.15
CA VAL A 6 6.65 10.75 -6.18
C VAL A 6 5.21 11.00 -5.73
N ILE A 7 5.00 11.70 -4.61
CA ILE A 7 3.65 12.00 -4.11
C ILE A 7 2.87 12.89 -5.07
N SER A 8 3.53 13.87 -5.69
CA SER A 8 2.86 14.75 -6.66
C SER A 8 2.45 13.97 -7.92
N ALA A 9 3.32 13.09 -8.42
CA ALA A 9 3.05 12.25 -9.58
C ALA A 9 1.91 11.24 -9.34
N LEU A 10 1.76 10.77 -8.10
CA LEU A 10 0.71 9.80 -7.72
C LEU A 10 -0.60 10.46 -7.27
N GLY A 11 -0.53 11.66 -6.69
CA GLY A 11 -1.68 12.37 -6.12
C GLY A 11 -2.51 13.15 -7.15
N ASP A 12 -1.92 13.53 -8.28
CA ASP A 12 -2.62 14.23 -9.35
C ASP A 12 -3.36 13.25 -10.28
N ARG A 13 -4.69 13.24 -10.22
CA ARG A 13 -5.52 12.35 -11.06
C ARG A 13 -5.53 12.77 -12.53
N SER A 14 -5.30 14.05 -12.82
CA SER A 14 -5.27 14.57 -14.20
C SER A 14 -3.93 14.27 -14.87
N LYS A 15 -2.87 14.16 -14.07
CA LYS A 15 -1.52 13.80 -14.52
C LYS A 15 -1.13 12.46 -13.92
N ARG A 16 -1.86 11.39 -14.28
CA ARG A 16 -1.32 10.04 -14.10
C ARG A 16 -0.06 9.92 -14.95
N SER A 17 1.07 10.31 -14.36
CA SER A 17 2.36 10.18 -14.99
C SER A 17 2.58 8.71 -15.29
N THR A 18 2.84 8.38 -16.55
CA THR A 18 3.19 7.02 -16.96
C THR A 18 4.44 6.53 -16.21
N HIS A 19 5.31 7.45 -15.77
CA HIS A 19 6.50 7.14 -15.01
C HIS A 19 6.51 7.86 -13.65
N VAL A 20 6.62 7.09 -12.56
CA VAL A 20 6.80 7.61 -11.21
C VAL A 20 8.27 7.44 -10.81
N PRO A 21 8.98 8.51 -10.40
CA PRO A 21 10.43 8.49 -10.22
C PRO A 21 10.86 7.90 -8.88
N TYR A 22 10.49 6.65 -8.58
CA TYR A 22 10.92 5.97 -7.35
C TYR A 22 12.45 5.79 -7.27
N ARG A 23 13.13 5.82 -8.42
CA ARG A 23 14.59 5.61 -8.54
C ARG A 23 15.43 6.82 -8.14
N ASP A 24 14.82 8.00 -7.99
CA ASP A 24 15.53 9.24 -7.61
C ASP A 24 16.14 9.17 -6.21
N SER A 25 15.65 8.28 -5.34
CA SER A 25 16.26 8.04 -4.04
C SER A 25 16.11 6.60 -3.57
N LYS A 26 17.03 6.14 -2.71
CA LYS A 26 16.92 4.84 -2.05
C LYS A 26 15.65 4.74 -1.18
N LEU A 27 15.28 5.83 -0.50
CA LEU A 27 14.07 5.89 0.33
C LEU A 27 12.80 5.68 -0.50
N THR A 28 12.63 6.40 -1.60
CA THR A 28 11.46 6.25 -2.48
C THR A 28 11.39 4.88 -3.14
N ARG A 29 12.54 4.23 -3.33
CA ARG A 29 12.61 2.86 -3.87
C ARG A 29 12.20 1.81 -2.83
N LEU A 30 12.60 1.98 -1.57
CA LEU A 30 12.15 1.12 -0.47
C LEU A 30 10.65 1.30 -0.18
N LEU A 31 10.15 2.53 -0.29
CA LEU A 31 8.74 2.86 -0.04
C LEU A 31 7.85 2.72 -1.29
N GLN A 32 8.34 2.16 -2.39
CA GLN A 32 7.58 2.03 -3.62
C GLN A 32 6.28 1.25 -3.41
N ASP A 33 6.31 0.19 -2.62
CA ASP A 33 5.11 -0.59 -2.30
C ASP A 33 4.11 0.19 -1.43
N SER A 34 4.62 1.03 -0.52
CA SER A 34 3.80 1.91 0.32
C SER A 34 3.16 3.06 -0.45
N LEU A 35 3.77 3.51 -1.55
CA LEU A 35 3.33 4.67 -2.31
C LEU A 35 2.82 4.23 -3.68
N GLY A 36 1.62 3.66 -3.75
CA GLY A 36 0.96 3.24 -5.00
C GLY A 36 1.05 1.75 -5.32
N GLY A 37 1.65 0.94 -4.43
CA GLY A 37 1.79 -0.51 -4.60
C GLY A 37 0.87 -1.33 -3.71
N ASN A 38 1.38 -2.48 -3.25
CA ASN A 38 0.65 -3.43 -2.42
C ASN A 38 0.90 -3.22 -0.91
N SER A 39 0.34 -2.15 -0.36
CA SER A 39 0.47 -1.86 1.06
C SER A 39 -0.69 -1.00 1.58
N GLN A 40 -1.13 -1.27 2.81
CA GLN A 40 -2.00 -0.34 3.54
C GLN A 40 -1.12 0.71 4.20
N THR A 41 -1.15 1.93 3.67
CA THR A 41 -0.22 2.98 4.08
C THR A 41 -0.95 4.12 4.76
N VAL A 42 -0.43 4.52 5.92
CA VAL A 42 -0.90 5.67 6.70
C VAL A 42 0.25 6.68 6.79
N MET A 43 -0.06 7.94 6.53
CA MET A 43 0.86 9.05 6.72
C MET A 43 0.41 9.87 7.93
N ILE A 44 1.31 10.09 8.88
CA ILE A 44 1.11 11.00 10.01
C ILE A 44 1.84 12.31 9.70
N ALA A 45 1.10 13.41 9.67
CA ALA A 45 1.66 14.75 9.46
C ALA A 45 1.85 15.43 10.82
N CYS A 46 3.09 15.58 11.25
CA CYS A 46 3.43 16.28 12.48
C CYS A 46 3.60 17.77 12.18
N ILE A 47 2.85 18.62 12.87
CA ILE A 47 2.85 20.08 12.68
C ILE A 47 3.02 20.81 14.01
N SER A 48 3.55 22.03 13.95
CA SER A 48 3.69 22.92 15.10
C SER A 48 2.54 23.93 15.13
N PRO A 49 1.92 24.19 16.30
CA PRO A 49 0.88 25.21 16.44
C PRO A 49 1.45 26.64 16.54
N SER A 50 2.77 26.81 16.51
CA SER A 50 3.42 28.13 16.62
C SER A 50 3.28 28.94 15.33
N ASP A 51 2.98 30.24 15.44
CA ASP A 51 2.92 31.17 14.30
C ASP A 51 4.25 31.28 13.55
N ARG A 52 5.37 31.08 14.24
CA ARG A 52 6.71 31.10 13.61
C ARG A 52 6.87 29.99 12.57
N ASP A 53 6.15 28.88 12.77
CA ASP A 53 6.22 27.70 11.91
C ASP A 53 5.06 27.66 10.91
N PHE A 54 4.27 28.75 10.79
CA PHE A 54 3.06 28.80 9.96
C PHE A 54 3.32 28.34 8.51
N MET A 55 4.40 28.81 7.90
CA MET A 55 4.73 28.44 6.52
C MET A 55 5.06 26.95 6.38
N GLU A 56 5.79 26.37 7.33
CA GLU A 56 6.15 24.94 7.31
C GLU A 56 4.95 24.05 7.62
N THR A 57 4.09 24.46 8.57
CA THR A 57 2.81 23.80 8.85
C THR A 57 1.92 23.79 7.60
N LEU A 58 1.81 24.91 6.90
CA LEU A 58 1.05 24.99 5.65
C LEU A 58 1.62 24.08 4.56
N ASN A 59 2.95 24.04 4.39
CA ASN A 59 3.61 23.16 3.43
C ASN A 59 3.37 21.68 3.76
N THR A 60 3.46 21.31 5.04
CA THR A 60 3.21 19.95 5.53
C THR A 60 1.76 19.53 5.28
N LEU A 61 0.79 20.41 5.54
CA LEU A 61 -0.62 20.14 5.26
C LEU A 61 -0.91 19.99 3.76
N LYS A 62 -0.34 20.87 2.92
CA LYS A 62 -0.44 20.74 1.45
C LYS A 62 0.15 19.42 0.95
N TYR A 63 1.25 18.98 1.57
CA TYR A 63 1.88 17.71 1.27
C TYR A 63 0.99 16.52 1.65
N ALA A 64 0.44 16.52 2.88
CA ALA A 64 -0.48 15.50 3.35
C ALA A 64 -1.76 15.43 2.49
N ASN A 65 -2.28 16.57 2.04
CA ASN A 65 -3.44 16.62 1.14
C ASN A 65 -3.16 15.90 -0.19
N ARG A 66 -1.98 16.11 -0.80
CA ARG A 66 -1.57 15.37 -2.00
C ARG A 66 -1.42 13.88 -1.72
N ALA A 67 -0.77 13.51 -0.61
CA ALA A 67 -0.58 12.11 -0.22
C ALA A 67 -1.91 11.37 -0.02
N ARG A 68 -2.92 12.03 0.53
CA ARG A 68 -4.28 11.47 0.70
C ARG A 68 -4.93 11.02 -0.61
N ASN A 69 -4.56 11.61 -1.75
CA ASN A 69 -5.16 11.28 -3.04
C ASN A 69 -4.56 10.03 -3.69
N ILE A 70 -3.45 9.51 -3.16
CA ILE A 70 -2.79 8.30 -3.64
C ILE A 70 -3.68 7.09 -3.33
N LYS A 71 -3.87 6.23 -4.32
CA LYS A 71 -4.64 4.98 -4.17
C LYS A 71 -3.70 3.78 -4.31
N ASN A 72 -3.58 3.00 -3.24
CA ASN A 72 -2.85 1.73 -3.26
C ASN A 72 -3.76 0.59 -3.70
N LYS A 73 -3.18 -0.45 -4.31
CA LYS A 73 -3.86 -1.67 -4.72
C LYS A 73 -3.42 -2.80 -3.80
N VAL A 74 -4.11 -2.93 -2.68
CA VAL A 74 -3.76 -3.91 -1.65
C VAL A 74 -4.30 -5.29 -2.04
N MET A 75 -3.42 -6.28 -2.02
CA MET A 75 -3.69 -7.70 -2.28
C MET A 75 -3.04 -8.53 -1.18
N VAL A 76 -3.72 -9.61 -0.76
CA VAL A 76 -3.17 -10.51 0.25
C VAL A 76 -1.95 -11.22 -0.34
N ASN A 77 -0.80 -11.05 0.31
CA ASN A 77 0.45 -11.72 -0.05
C ASN A 77 0.36 -13.20 0.36
N GLN A 78 -0.29 -14.02 -0.47
CA GLN A 78 -0.27 -15.47 -0.32
C GLN A 78 0.67 -16.07 -1.35
N ASP A 79 1.58 -16.92 -0.88
CA ASP A 79 2.42 -17.70 -1.74
C ASP A 79 1.57 -18.74 -2.49
N ARG A 80 1.81 -18.94 -3.79
CA ARG A 80 1.00 -19.84 -4.63
C ARG A 80 1.02 -21.27 -4.09
N ALA A 81 2.16 -21.72 -3.60
CA ALA A 81 2.31 -23.03 -2.99
C ALA A 81 1.47 -23.13 -1.70
N SER A 82 1.47 -22.10 -0.86
CA SER A 82 0.68 -22.07 0.38
C SER A 82 -0.83 -22.04 0.10
N GLN A 83 -1.27 -21.34 -0.96
CA GLN A 83 -2.65 -21.38 -1.44
C GLN A 83 -3.08 -22.78 -1.88
N GLN A 84 -2.26 -23.43 -2.72
CA GLN A 84 -2.54 -24.78 -3.20
C GLN A 84 -2.57 -25.79 -2.05
N ILE A 85 -1.61 -25.70 -1.11
CA ILE A 85 -1.57 -26.57 0.08
C ILE A 85 -2.81 -26.37 0.95
N SER A 86 -3.24 -25.12 1.16
CA SER A 86 -4.46 -24.84 1.92
C SER A 86 -5.69 -25.43 1.24
N ALA A 87 -5.86 -25.22 -0.06
CA ALA A 87 -7.00 -25.74 -0.82
C ALA A 87 -7.04 -27.28 -0.80
N LEU A 88 -5.89 -27.93 -1.04
CA LEU A 88 -5.79 -29.39 -1.00
C LEU A 88 -6.10 -29.95 0.39
N ARG A 89 -5.66 -29.29 1.46
CA ARG A 89 -5.99 -29.71 2.83
C ARG A 89 -7.48 -29.62 3.14
N THR A 90 -8.14 -28.56 2.66
CA THR A 90 -9.60 -28.42 2.78
C THR A 90 -10.34 -29.53 2.03
N GLU A 91 -9.88 -29.86 0.81
CA GLU A 91 -10.48 -30.94 0.01
C GLU A 91 -10.29 -32.31 0.67
N ILE A 92 -9.09 -32.60 1.21
CA ILE A 92 -8.80 -33.83 1.95
C ILE A 92 -9.73 -33.95 3.15
N ALA A 93 -9.90 -32.89 3.94
CA ALA A 93 -10.78 -32.90 5.10
C ALA A 93 -12.25 -33.15 4.72
N ARG A 94 -12.72 -32.55 3.63
CA ARG A 94 -14.09 -32.76 3.12
C ARG A 94 -14.32 -34.21 2.73
N LEU A 95 -13.42 -34.78 1.92
CA LEU A 95 -13.53 -36.15 1.44
C LEU A 95 -13.43 -37.17 2.58
N GLN A 96 -12.57 -36.91 3.57
CA GLN A 96 -12.48 -37.75 4.76
C GLN A 96 -13.78 -37.77 5.58
N MET A 97 -14.47 -36.64 5.67
CA MET A 97 -15.77 -36.54 6.36
C MET A 97 -16.87 -37.31 5.62
N GLU A 98 -16.94 -37.16 4.30
CA GLU A 98 -17.87 -37.90 3.44
C GLU A 98 -17.68 -39.42 3.57
N LEU A 99 -16.42 -39.89 3.52
CA LEU A 99 -16.09 -41.30 3.72
C LEU A 99 -16.43 -41.82 5.12
N MET A 100 -16.44 -40.94 6.12
CA MET A 100 -16.82 -41.29 7.49
C MET A 100 -18.33 -41.46 7.62
N GLU A 101 -19.11 -40.60 6.96
CA GLU A 101 -20.57 -40.77 6.84
C GLU A 101 -20.95 -42.08 6.16
N TYR A 102 -20.32 -42.41 5.01
CA TYR A 102 -20.61 -43.66 4.29
C TYR A 102 -20.15 -44.94 5.00
N LYS A 103 -19.33 -44.84 6.05
CA LYS A 103 -18.86 -45.98 6.85
C LYS A 103 -19.76 -46.29 8.06
N THR A 104 -20.82 -45.51 8.27
CA THR A 104 -21.83 -45.74 9.33
C THR A 104 -23.06 -46.41 8.73
#